data_AF-A0A9N9VM82-F1
#
_entry.id   AF-A0A9N9VM82-F1
#
_cell.length_a   1.000
_cell.length_b   1.000
_cell.length_c   1.000
_cell.angle_alpha   90.00
_cell.angle_beta   90.00
_cell.angle_gamma   90.00
#
_symmetry.space_group_name_H-M   'P 1'
#
loop_
_entity.id
_entity.type
_entity.pdbx_description
1 polymer ?
#
loop_
_entity_poly.entity_id
_entity_poly.type
_entity_poly.pdbx_seq_one_letter_code
_entity_poly.pdbx_strand_id
1 'polypeptide(L)'
;MLAAALALVLGALTSAAAAVHEDALPSYTYGAPIHVECMNRSSETGEHLENDNHEIQWIPFPTCNETGKPLEFHYGTEGEVNCTIDFVTDPFFHLLEFYIHSDAPLACRLPSRPKSHVEIIGEAPPEQEFIPLVFALAGTLQLSHMHISTHLNVLLHSTPKHHIRPHDSGVLDSGVAYSTSPLSHMAGSFTRKLVIGDPLPLSFSVRWFPTPHLPKTEGRVEWQGLGGHIYASTVFYSLVSFLAGSVAAGLYTLGVVLPRRLQGRAMGGATPLGHGLHSPALGNGWGYAKSKSKRMD
;
A
#
# COMPACT_ATOMS: atom_id res chain seq x y z
N MET A 1 -31.67 -30.68 -5.60
CA MET A 1 -30.33 -30.88 -6.22
C MET A 1 -30.25 -30.31 -7.64
N LEU A 2 -31.23 -30.53 -8.52
CA LEU A 2 -31.25 -29.93 -9.87
C LEU A 2 -31.21 -28.39 -9.89
N ALA A 3 -31.95 -27.71 -9.01
CA ALA A 3 -31.98 -26.25 -8.96
C ALA A 3 -30.62 -25.62 -8.55
N ALA A 4 -29.88 -26.29 -7.66
CA ALA A 4 -28.55 -25.83 -7.23
C ALA A 4 -27.50 -26.04 -8.33
N ALA A 5 -27.59 -27.15 -9.08
CA ALA A 5 -26.72 -27.39 -10.24
C ALA A 5 -26.97 -26.39 -11.37
N LEU A 6 -28.23 -26.03 -11.62
CA LEU A 6 -28.59 -25.05 -12.64
C LEU A 6 -28.09 -23.63 -12.28
N ALA A 7 -28.17 -23.24 -11.00
CA ALA A 7 -27.65 -21.96 -10.52
C ALA A 7 -26.11 -21.86 -10.62
N LEU A 8 -25.39 -22.95 -10.35
CA LEU A 8 -23.94 -23.03 -10.51
C LEU A 8 -23.52 -22.92 -11.98
N VAL A 9 -24.25 -23.58 -12.88
CA VAL A 9 -23.98 -23.51 -14.33
C VAL A 9 -24.27 -22.12 -14.89
N LEU A 10 -25.39 -21.48 -14.49
CA LEU A 10 -25.68 -20.10 -14.89
C LEU A 10 -24.63 -19.11 -14.36
N GLY A 11 -24.18 -19.27 -13.11
CA GLY A 11 -23.12 -18.43 -12.53
C GLY A 11 -21.75 -18.61 -13.21
N ALA A 12 -21.45 -19.81 -13.69
CA ALA A 12 -20.23 -20.09 -14.46
C ALA A 12 -20.29 -19.52 -15.89
N LEU A 13 -21.47 -19.52 -16.52
CA LEU A 13 -21.68 -18.96 -17.85
C LEU A 13 -21.62 -17.42 -17.85
N THR A 14 -22.17 -16.76 -16.83
CA THR A 14 -22.12 -15.29 -16.70
C THR A 14 -20.70 -14.79 -16.42
N SER A 15 -19.94 -15.49 -15.58
CA SER A 15 -18.53 -15.15 -15.31
C SER A 15 -17.63 -15.39 -16.53
N ALA A 16 -17.87 -16.45 -17.31
CA ALA A 16 -17.16 -16.67 -18.56
C ALA A 16 -17.48 -15.60 -19.63
N ALA A 17 -18.74 -15.19 -19.76
CA ALA A 17 -19.13 -14.14 -20.71
C ALA A 17 -18.54 -12.76 -20.37
N ALA A 18 -18.46 -12.41 -19.09
CA ALA A 18 -17.83 -11.16 -18.64
C ALA A 18 -16.32 -11.14 -18.90
N ALA A 19 -15.63 -12.27 -18.69
CA ALA A 19 -14.19 -12.38 -18.95
C ALA A 19 -13.85 -12.26 -20.45
N VAL A 20 -14.68 -12.81 -21.34
CA VAL A 20 -14.49 -12.71 -22.79
C VAL A 20 -14.69 -11.28 -23.31
N HIS A 21 -15.57 -10.50 -22.68
CA HIS A 21 -15.80 -9.09 -23.06
C HIS A 21 -14.62 -8.19 -22.70
N GLU A 22 -14.02 -8.39 -21.51
CA GLU A 22 -12.79 -7.69 -21.08
C GLU A 22 -11.59 -7.96 -22.01
N ASP A 23 -11.48 -9.20 -22.51
CA ASP A 23 -10.43 -9.58 -23.46
C ASP A 23 -10.61 -8.97 -24.87
N ALA A 24 -11.82 -8.52 -25.23
CA ALA A 24 -12.08 -7.83 -26.49
C ALA A 24 -11.76 -6.32 -26.45
N LEU A 25 -11.63 -5.74 -25.24
CA LEU A 25 -11.38 -4.31 -25.09
C LEU A 25 -9.94 -3.93 -25.46
N PRO A 26 -9.75 -2.72 -26.02
CA PRO A 26 -8.43 -2.22 -26.37
C PRO A 26 -7.56 -2.07 -25.11
N SER A 27 -6.27 -2.34 -25.27
CA SER A 27 -5.26 -2.23 -24.21
C SER A 27 -4.06 -1.46 -24.77
N TYR A 28 -3.41 -0.67 -23.93
CA TYR A 28 -2.20 0.05 -24.33
C TYR A 28 -1.08 -0.91 -24.66
N THR A 29 -0.34 -0.61 -25.72
CA THR A 29 0.96 -1.23 -25.98
C THR A 29 2.06 -0.44 -25.30
N TYR A 30 3.19 -1.07 -25.02
CA TYR A 30 4.35 -0.37 -24.48
C TYR A 30 4.75 0.82 -25.37
N GLY A 31 4.99 1.98 -24.75
CA GLY A 31 5.31 3.22 -25.44
C GLY A 31 4.13 3.91 -26.13
N ALA A 32 2.89 3.41 -25.98
CA ALA A 32 1.72 4.11 -26.52
C ALA A 32 1.52 5.47 -25.82
N PRO A 33 1.19 6.54 -26.56
CA PRO A 33 0.96 7.85 -25.98
C PRO A 33 -0.36 7.91 -25.21
N ILE A 34 -0.34 8.58 -24.07
CA ILE A 34 -1.47 8.82 -23.17
C ILE A 34 -1.57 10.32 -22.95
N HIS A 35 -2.62 10.94 -23.48
CA HIS A 35 -2.82 12.38 -23.38
C HIS A 35 -3.46 12.75 -22.04
N VAL A 36 -2.98 13.84 -21.44
CA VAL A 36 -3.50 14.37 -20.18
C VAL A 36 -4.60 15.39 -20.45
N GLU A 37 -5.79 15.15 -19.90
CA GLU A 37 -6.92 16.09 -19.94
C GLU A 37 -7.17 16.65 -18.54
N CYS A 38 -7.24 17.96 -18.39
CA CYS A 38 -7.46 18.65 -17.13
C CYS A 38 -8.83 19.32 -17.08
N MET A 39 -9.38 19.41 -15.87
CA MET A 39 -10.65 20.07 -15.65
C MET A 39 -10.52 21.57 -15.91
N ASN A 40 -11.39 22.12 -16.76
CA ASN A 40 -11.41 23.55 -17.02
C ASN A 40 -12.07 24.28 -15.84
N ARG A 41 -11.43 25.35 -15.37
CA ARG A 41 -11.87 26.11 -14.19
C ARG A 41 -11.87 27.60 -14.47
N SER A 42 -12.78 28.30 -13.80
CA SER A 42 -12.81 29.77 -13.81
C SER A 42 -11.61 30.32 -13.03
N SER A 43 -10.87 31.25 -13.65
CA SER A 43 -9.73 31.91 -13.00
C SER A 43 -10.13 32.88 -11.89
N GLU A 44 -11.38 33.34 -11.86
CA GLU A 44 -11.85 34.31 -10.85
C GLU A 44 -12.34 33.62 -9.57
N THR A 45 -12.96 32.45 -9.69
CA THR A 45 -13.59 31.74 -8.56
C THR A 45 -12.95 30.41 -8.22
N GLY A 46 -12.18 29.81 -9.13
CA GLY A 46 -11.64 28.46 -8.98
C GLY A 46 -12.66 27.34 -9.24
N GLU A 47 -13.93 27.66 -9.53
CA GLU A 47 -14.99 26.68 -9.79
C GLU A 47 -14.82 25.98 -11.14
N HIS A 48 -15.31 24.74 -11.26
CA HIS A 48 -15.29 24.01 -12.54
C HIS A 48 -16.27 24.62 -13.53
N LEU A 49 -15.89 24.62 -14.81
CA LEU A 49 -16.79 25.02 -15.89
C LEU A 49 -17.60 23.82 -16.38
N GLU A 50 -18.86 24.06 -16.69
CA GLU A 50 -19.78 23.06 -17.23
C GLU A 50 -20.12 23.37 -18.69
N ASN A 51 -20.30 22.32 -19.49
CA ASN A 51 -20.81 22.42 -20.85
C ASN A 51 -22.34 22.60 -20.84
N ASP A 52 -22.95 22.83 -22.01
CA ASP A 52 -24.40 23.01 -22.19
C ASP A 52 -25.25 21.84 -21.62
N ASN A 53 -24.66 20.66 -21.47
CA ASN A 53 -25.28 19.47 -20.90
C ASN A 53 -25.14 19.35 -19.37
N HIS A 54 -24.63 20.37 -18.68
CA HIS A 54 -24.27 20.33 -17.25
C HIS A 54 -23.19 19.29 -16.90
N GLU A 55 -22.30 19.01 -17.83
CA GLU A 55 -21.15 18.12 -17.65
C GLU A 55 -19.87 18.93 -17.45
N ILE A 56 -18.99 18.47 -16.57
CA ILE A 56 -17.69 19.10 -16.34
C ILE A 56 -16.90 19.18 -17.66
N GLN A 57 -16.37 20.36 -17.97
CA GLN A 57 -15.55 20.59 -19.14
C GLN A 57 -14.10 20.13 -18.89
N TRP A 58 -13.58 19.33 -19.82
CA TRP A 58 -12.20 18.85 -19.81
C TRP A 58 -11.45 19.40 -21.01
N ILE A 59 -10.27 19.95 -20.76
CA ILE A 59 -9.38 20.55 -21.77
C ILE A 59 -8.03 19.83 -21.74
N PRO A 60 -7.29 19.75 -22.86
CA PRO A 60 -5.94 19.20 -22.85
C PRO A 60 -5.03 20.02 -21.93
N PHE A 61 -4.02 19.37 -21.34
CA PHE A 61 -2.98 20.07 -20.58
C PHE A 61 -2.31 21.16 -21.45
N PRO A 62 -1.85 22.29 -20.87
CA PRO A 62 -1.14 23.33 -21.62
C PRO A 62 -0.01 22.78 -22.50
N THR A 63 0.16 23.37 -23.67
CA THR A 63 1.19 22.94 -24.63
C THR A 63 2.59 23.10 -24.06
N CYS A 64 3.39 22.03 -24.12
CA CYS A 64 4.80 22.05 -23.75
C CYS A 64 5.64 22.60 -24.91
N ASN A 65 6.60 23.48 -24.64
CA ASN A 65 7.47 24.06 -25.66
C ASN A 65 8.41 23.01 -26.29
N GLU A 66 8.86 22.02 -25.52
CA GLU A 66 9.80 20.99 -25.96
C GLU A 66 9.20 20.09 -27.07
N THR A 67 7.91 19.76 -26.95
CA THR A 67 7.21 18.85 -27.87
C THR A 67 6.27 19.57 -28.84
N GLY A 68 5.89 20.81 -28.53
CA GLY A 68 4.84 21.55 -29.25
C GLY A 68 3.45 20.92 -29.10
N LYS A 69 3.27 20.02 -28.11
CA LYS A 69 2.02 19.29 -27.85
C LYS A 69 1.63 19.40 -26.37
N PRO A 70 0.35 19.18 -26.03
CA PRO A 70 -0.06 18.94 -24.65
C PRO A 70 0.78 17.83 -23.99
N LEU A 71 0.90 17.88 -22.66
CA LEU A 71 1.59 16.85 -21.89
C LEU A 71 1.05 15.46 -22.23
N GLU A 72 1.95 14.55 -22.59
CA GLU A 72 1.66 13.16 -22.88
C GLU A 72 2.64 12.24 -22.14
N PHE A 73 2.10 11.17 -21.55
CA PHE A 73 2.89 10.11 -20.96
C PHE A 73 2.94 8.92 -21.90
N HIS A 74 4.00 8.12 -21.82
CA HIS A 74 4.14 6.92 -22.63
C HIS A 74 3.92 5.69 -21.75
N TYR A 75 3.01 4.81 -22.17
CA TYR A 75 2.62 3.64 -21.38
C TYR A 75 3.83 2.75 -21.06
N GLY A 76 4.03 2.45 -19.78
CA GLY A 76 5.13 1.62 -19.29
C GLY A 76 6.53 2.24 -19.38
N THR A 77 6.67 3.47 -19.90
CA THR A 77 7.98 4.12 -20.02
C THR A 77 8.26 4.95 -18.76
N GLU A 78 9.31 4.58 -18.03
CA GLU A 78 9.80 5.34 -16.87
C GLU A 78 10.87 6.33 -17.29
N GLY A 79 10.86 7.53 -16.68
CA GLY A 79 11.85 8.56 -16.97
C GLY A 79 11.43 9.94 -16.53
N GLU A 80 12.26 10.92 -16.86
CA GLU A 80 11.96 12.35 -16.67
C GLU A 80 11.36 12.93 -17.95
N VAL A 81 10.21 13.58 -17.81
CA VAL A 81 9.52 14.30 -18.88
C VAL A 81 9.54 15.78 -18.55
N ASN A 82 10.15 16.58 -19.41
CA ASN A 82 10.20 18.03 -19.24
C ASN A 82 9.11 18.68 -20.10
N CYS A 83 8.38 19.62 -19.50
CA CYS A 83 7.33 20.39 -20.14
C CYS A 83 7.40 21.83 -19.64
N THR A 84 7.88 22.73 -20.49
CA THR A 84 7.92 24.16 -20.21
C THR A 84 6.69 24.83 -20.82
N ILE A 85 5.93 25.52 -19.98
CA ILE A 85 4.85 26.41 -20.41
C ILE A 85 5.49 27.78 -20.65
N ASP A 86 5.55 28.21 -21.91
CA ASP A 86 6.33 29.40 -22.30
C ASP A 86 5.83 30.71 -21.70
N PHE A 87 4.51 30.83 -21.55
CA PHE A 87 3.90 32.07 -21.12
C PHE A 87 2.77 31.80 -20.14
N VAL A 88 3.00 32.14 -18.87
CA VAL A 88 1.95 32.11 -17.86
C VAL A 88 1.08 33.36 -18.04
N THR A 89 -0.15 33.14 -18.52
CA THR A 89 -1.16 34.19 -18.65
C THR A 89 -1.68 34.61 -17.27
N ASP A 90 -2.22 35.82 -17.19
CA ASP A 90 -2.89 36.35 -15.99
C ASP A 90 -3.96 35.39 -15.41
N PRO A 91 -4.93 34.85 -16.20
CA PRO A 91 -5.90 33.90 -15.67
C PRO A 91 -5.26 32.58 -15.19
N PHE A 92 -4.19 32.12 -15.84
CA PHE A 92 -3.49 30.91 -15.41
C PHE A 92 -2.70 31.14 -14.12
N PHE A 93 -2.12 32.34 -13.95
CA PHE A 93 -1.46 32.75 -12.71
C PHE A 93 -2.43 32.68 -11.53
N HIS A 94 -3.64 33.23 -11.67
CA HIS A 94 -4.67 33.16 -10.62
C HIS A 94 -5.16 31.73 -10.35
N LEU A 95 -5.26 30.87 -11.39
CA LEU A 95 -5.55 29.45 -11.18
C LEU A 95 -4.46 28.74 -10.37
N LEU A 96 -3.18 29.05 -10.62
CA LEU A 96 -2.07 28.49 -9.85
C LEU A 96 -2.13 28.88 -8.36
N GLU A 97 -2.67 30.05 -8.03
CA GLU A 97 -2.91 30.47 -6.64
C GLU A 97 -3.86 29.51 -5.93
N PHE A 98 -5.01 29.21 -6.55
CA PHE A 98 -5.97 28.24 -6.03
C PHE A 98 -5.37 26.83 -5.92
N TYR A 99 -4.55 26.43 -6.89
CA TYR A 99 -3.92 25.10 -6.92
C TYR A 99 -2.90 24.93 -5.79
N ILE A 100 -2.06 25.94 -5.54
CA ILE A 100 -1.04 25.90 -4.49
C ILE A 100 -1.68 25.93 -3.10
N HIS A 101 -2.75 26.72 -2.92
CA HIS A 101 -3.50 26.72 -1.66
C HIS A 101 -4.38 25.48 -1.46
N SER A 102 -4.53 24.64 -2.48
CA SER A 102 -5.43 23.48 -2.48
C SER A 102 -6.92 23.83 -2.28
N ASP A 103 -7.30 25.09 -2.52
CA ASP A 103 -8.70 25.53 -2.54
C ASP A 103 -9.46 24.86 -3.71
N ALA A 104 -8.77 24.72 -4.85
CA ALA A 104 -9.20 23.94 -5.98
C ALA A 104 -8.03 23.08 -6.46
N PRO A 105 -8.10 21.73 -6.44
CA PRO A 105 -7.00 20.93 -6.94
C PRO A 105 -6.91 20.99 -8.48
N LEU A 106 -5.68 20.95 -9.00
CA LEU A 106 -5.41 20.68 -10.43
C LEU A 106 -5.74 19.22 -10.72
N ALA A 107 -7.02 18.98 -10.99
CA ALA A 107 -7.56 17.66 -11.29
C ALA A 107 -7.51 17.43 -12.80
N CYS A 108 -6.76 16.40 -13.19
CA CYS A 108 -6.70 15.89 -14.54
C CYS A 108 -7.19 14.44 -14.58
N ARG A 109 -7.28 13.89 -15.78
CA ARG A 109 -7.70 12.53 -16.05
C ARG A 109 -6.92 11.97 -17.21
N LEU A 110 -6.75 10.65 -17.21
CA LEU A 110 -6.10 9.89 -18.27
C LEU A 110 -7.09 8.84 -18.79
N PRO A 111 -7.15 8.58 -20.11
CA PRO A 111 -7.95 7.50 -20.64
C PRO A 111 -7.42 6.14 -20.13
N SER A 112 -8.27 5.33 -19.49
CA SER A 112 -7.87 4.03 -18.94
C SER A 112 -7.40 3.05 -20.03
N ARG A 113 -7.97 3.20 -21.23
CA ARG A 113 -7.71 2.40 -22.43
C ARG A 113 -7.54 3.30 -23.66
N PRO A 114 -6.80 2.88 -24.69
CA PRO A 114 -6.75 3.63 -25.94
C PRO A 114 -8.11 3.58 -26.65
N LYS A 115 -8.40 4.59 -27.47
CA LYS A 115 -9.64 4.65 -28.25
C LYS A 115 -9.81 3.38 -29.10
N SER A 116 -11.02 2.81 -29.11
CA SER A 116 -11.34 1.66 -29.96
C SER A 116 -11.29 2.08 -31.43
N HIS A 117 -10.46 1.39 -32.21
CA HIS A 117 -10.36 1.63 -33.67
C HIS A 117 -11.30 0.70 -34.48
N VAL A 118 -11.94 -0.25 -33.81
CA VAL A 118 -12.81 -1.25 -34.44
C VAL A 118 -14.23 -1.02 -33.93
N GLU A 119 -15.08 -0.52 -34.82
CA GLU A 119 -16.53 -0.42 -34.59
C GLU A 119 -17.18 -1.70 -35.12
N ILE A 120 -17.90 -2.42 -34.26
CA ILE A 120 -18.68 -3.59 -34.66
C ILE A 120 -20.00 -3.07 -35.23
N ILE A 121 -20.31 -3.45 -36.47
CA ILE A 121 -21.52 -3.02 -37.16
C ILE A 121 -22.76 -3.48 -36.37
N GLY A 122 -23.51 -2.53 -35.82
CA GLY A 122 -24.72 -2.78 -35.04
C GLY A 122 -24.57 -2.68 -33.53
N GLU A 123 -23.36 -2.42 -33.01
CA GLU A 123 -23.08 -2.19 -31.60
C GLU A 123 -22.55 -0.77 -31.38
N ALA A 124 -22.96 -0.13 -30.27
CA ALA A 124 -22.41 1.16 -29.89
C ALA A 124 -20.95 0.98 -29.43
N PRO A 125 -20.01 1.87 -29.82
CA PRO A 125 -18.64 1.79 -29.33
C PRO A 125 -18.63 1.88 -27.81
N PRO A 126 -17.72 1.14 -27.14
CA PRO A 126 -17.61 1.20 -25.69
C PRO A 126 -17.29 2.63 -25.24
N GLU A 127 -17.92 3.07 -24.15
CA GLU A 127 -17.65 4.40 -23.59
C GLU A 127 -16.20 4.49 -23.13
N GLN A 128 -15.59 5.65 -23.35
CA GLN A 128 -14.21 5.90 -22.96
C GLN A 128 -14.15 6.09 -21.44
N GLU A 129 -13.54 5.13 -20.75
CA GLU A 129 -13.26 5.21 -19.34
C GLU A 129 -12.03 6.07 -19.05
N PHE A 130 -12.05 6.77 -17.91
CA PHE A 130 -10.98 7.66 -17.46
C PHE A 130 -10.60 7.38 -16.02
N ILE A 131 -9.31 7.48 -15.73
CA ILE A 131 -8.78 7.46 -14.37
C ILE A 131 -8.43 8.88 -13.93
N PRO A 132 -8.63 9.25 -12.66
CA PRO A 132 -8.22 10.55 -12.16
C PRO A 132 -6.69 10.62 -12.01
N LEU A 133 -6.12 11.79 -12.30
CA LEU A 133 -4.74 12.17 -12.06
C LEU A 133 -4.73 13.58 -11.45
N VAL A 134 -4.55 13.67 -10.14
CA VAL A 134 -4.47 14.96 -9.44
C VAL A 134 -3.01 15.39 -9.33
N PHE A 135 -2.72 16.65 -9.67
CA PHE A 135 -1.41 17.28 -9.49
C PHE A 135 -1.41 18.12 -8.21
N ALA A 136 -0.76 17.62 -7.17
CA ALA A 136 -0.56 18.35 -5.92
C ALA A 136 0.63 19.33 -6.04
N LEU A 137 0.33 20.57 -6.41
CA LEU A 137 1.32 21.64 -6.54
C LEU A 137 1.66 22.25 -5.18
N ALA A 138 2.96 22.35 -4.90
CA ALA A 138 3.50 22.98 -3.71
C ALA A 138 4.18 24.27 -4.09
N GLY A 139 3.94 25.29 -3.28
CA GLY A 139 4.48 26.61 -3.50
C GLY A 139 4.16 27.54 -2.34
N THR A 140 4.60 28.77 -2.46
CA THR A 140 4.28 29.86 -1.53
C THR A 140 3.86 31.09 -2.30
N LEU A 141 2.73 31.68 -1.93
CA LEU A 141 2.27 32.93 -2.54
C LEU A 141 2.89 34.13 -1.83
N GLN A 142 3.23 35.15 -2.61
CA GLN A 142 3.57 36.49 -2.13
C GLN A 142 2.74 37.52 -2.90
N LEU A 143 2.69 38.76 -2.41
CA LEU A 143 1.84 39.82 -2.97
C LEU A 143 2.09 40.14 -4.47
N SER A 144 3.29 39.85 -5.00
CA SER A 144 3.68 40.21 -6.37
C SER A 144 4.17 39.05 -7.22
N HIS A 145 4.34 37.87 -6.62
CA HIS A 145 4.89 36.69 -7.27
C HIS A 145 4.59 35.46 -6.43
N MET A 146 4.64 34.29 -7.04
CA MET A 146 4.59 33.02 -6.33
C MET A 146 5.89 32.25 -6.51
N HIS A 147 6.25 31.44 -5.52
CA HIS A 147 7.28 30.43 -5.68
C HIS A 147 6.59 29.09 -5.89
N ILE A 148 6.85 28.43 -7.01
CA ILE A 148 6.27 27.13 -7.34
C ILE A 148 7.38 26.08 -7.44
N SER A 149 7.11 24.88 -6.93
CA SER A 149 7.99 23.73 -7.15
C SER A 149 7.81 23.21 -8.57
N THR A 150 8.91 23.15 -9.31
CA THR A 150 8.96 22.76 -10.72
C THR A 150 9.20 21.27 -10.92
N HIS A 151 9.54 20.53 -9.86
CA HIS A 151 9.81 19.10 -9.93
C HIS A 151 8.68 18.30 -9.29
N LEU A 152 8.02 17.48 -10.11
CA LEU A 152 6.89 16.64 -9.73
C LEU A 152 7.21 15.17 -9.95
N ASN A 153 6.78 14.34 -9.01
CA ASN A 153 6.75 12.89 -9.18
C ASN A 153 5.36 12.49 -9.69
N VAL A 154 5.33 11.61 -10.68
CA VAL A 154 4.10 11.02 -11.22
C VAL A 154 4.17 9.52 -11.03
N LEU A 155 3.17 8.97 -10.34
CA LEU A 155 3.06 7.53 -10.09
C LEU A 155 1.85 7.02 -10.87
N LEU A 156 2.05 6.00 -11.70
CA LEU A 156 1.02 5.39 -12.52
C LEU A 156 0.93 3.90 -12.23
N HIS A 157 -0.27 3.40 -12.01
CA HIS A 157 -0.56 2.00 -11.80
C HIS A 157 -1.24 1.43 -13.03
N SER A 158 -0.78 0.26 -13.45
CA SER A 158 -1.32 -0.46 -14.58
C SER A 158 -1.67 -1.89 -14.20
N THR A 159 -2.60 -2.49 -14.93
CA THR A 159 -2.92 -3.91 -14.87
C THR A 159 -2.55 -4.55 -16.21
N PRO A 160 -1.57 -5.47 -16.24
CA PRO A 160 -1.20 -6.16 -17.46
C PRO A 160 -2.33 -7.11 -17.88
N LYS A 161 -2.69 -7.12 -19.17
CA LYS A 161 -3.70 -8.01 -19.74
C LYS A 161 -3.18 -9.43 -19.88
N HIS A 162 -1.89 -9.56 -20.25
CA HIS A 162 -1.21 -10.84 -20.38
C HIS A 162 0.01 -10.83 -19.44
N HIS A 163 0.13 -11.81 -18.55
CA HIS A 163 1.26 -11.93 -17.61
C HIS A 163 2.50 -12.59 -18.25
N ILE A 164 2.58 -12.61 -19.59
CA ILE A 164 3.48 -13.51 -20.30
C ILE A 164 4.82 -12.83 -20.57
N ARG A 165 4.86 -11.50 -20.76
CA ARG A 165 6.10 -10.76 -21.00
C ARG A 165 6.21 -9.46 -20.21
N PRO A 166 7.43 -9.04 -19.80
CA PRO A 166 7.67 -7.65 -19.45
C PRO A 166 7.32 -6.77 -20.65
N HIS A 167 6.62 -5.65 -20.43
CA HIS A 167 6.09 -4.74 -21.46
C HIS A 167 4.84 -5.25 -22.23
N ASP A 168 4.09 -6.18 -21.62
CA ASP A 168 2.82 -6.64 -22.19
C ASP A 168 1.77 -5.53 -22.25
N SER A 169 0.76 -5.75 -23.09
CA SER A 169 -0.33 -4.81 -23.20
C SER A 169 -1.15 -4.76 -21.90
N GLY A 170 -1.68 -3.59 -21.57
CA GLY A 170 -2.43 -3.46 -20.33
C GLY A 170 -3.32 -2.22 -20.26
N VAL A 171 -3.95 -2.08 -19.10
CA VAL A 171 -4.93 -1.03 -18.82
C VAL A 171 -4.35 -0.14 -17.74
N LEU A 172 -4.64 1.14 -17.82
CA LEU A 172 -4.27 2.11 -16.80
C LEU A 172 -5.35 2.10 -15.71
N ASP A 173 -4.94 1.88 -14.46
CA ASP A 173 -5.85 1.67 -13.33
C ASP A 173 -5.98 2.93 -12.45
N SER A 174 -4.86 3.53 -12.08
CA SER A 174 -4.84 4.69 -11.19
C SER A 174 -3.55 5.50 -11.32
N GLY A 175 -3.58 6.76 -10.88
CA GLY A 175 -2.41 7.63 -10.92
C GLY A 175 -2.49 8.80 -9.96
N VAL A 176 -1.33 9.32 -9.58
CA VAL A 176 -1.21 10.54 -8.77
C VAL A 176 0.07 11.29 -9.12
N ALA A 177 0.01 12.62 -9.10
CA ALA A 177 1.15 13.48 -9.29
C ALA A 177 1.31 14.44 -8.11
N TYR A 178 2.52 14.64 -7.63
CA TYR A 178 2.79 15.57 -6.54
C TYR A 178 4.15 16.23 -6.71
N SER A 179 4.19 17.51 -6.38
CA SER A 179 5.42 18.28 -6.36
C SER A 179 6.30 17.91 -5.16
N THR A 180 7.60 17.98 -5.37
CA THR A 180 8.61 17.71 -4.33
C THR A 180 9.03 19.02 -3.66
N SER A 181 9.09 19.03 -2.33
CA SER A 181 9.31 20.26 -1.58
C SER A 181 10.73 20.83 -1.79
N PRO A 182 10.88 22.17 -1.91
CA PRO A 182 12.17 22.85 -1.94
C PRO A 182 12.92 22.87 -0.62
N LEU A 183 12.34 22.39 0.49
CA LEU A 183 12.98 22.47 1.82
C LEU A 183 14.23 21.58 1.97
N SER A 184 14.66 20.88 0.91
CA SER A 184 16.02 20.36 0.79
C SER A 184 17.00 21.51 0.60
N HIS A 185 17.24 22.25 1.68
CA HIS A 185 18.45 23.05 1.85
C HIS A 185 19.64 22.14 1.52
N MET A 186 20.37 22.44 0.42
CA MET A 186 21.84 22.38 0.30
C MET A 186 22.37 22.22 -1.15
N ALA A 187 21.55 21.90 -2.16
CA ALA A 187 22.02 21.92 -3.57
C ALA A 187 20.87 21.90 -4.59
N GLY A 188 20.56 23.03 -5.22
CA GLY A 188 19.68 23.09 -6.40
C GLY A 188 18.19 23.13 -6.09
N SER A 189 17.69 24.25 -5.59
CA SER A 189 16.25 24.41 -5.32
C SER A 189 15.44 24.25 -6.62
N PHE A 190 14.65 23.19 -6.74
CA PHE A 190 13.64 22.99 -7.80
C PHE A 190 12.41 23.91 -7.60
N THR A 191 12.62 25.12 -7.10
CA THR A 191 11.59 26.15 -6.99
C THR A 191 11.91 27.32 -7.87
N ARG A 192 10.89 27.80 -8.56
CA ARG A 192 10.98 28.97 -9.42
C ARG A 192 10.08 30.08 -8.89
N LYS A 193 10.65 31.29 -8.83
CA LYS A 193 9.85 32.52 -8.71
C LYS A 193 9.13 32.77 -10.03
N LEU A 194 7.81 32.91 -9.96
CA LEU A 194 6.92 33.09 -11.10
C LEU A 194 6.17 34.43 -10.98
N VAL A 195 6.17 35.20 -12.06
CA VAL A 195 5.35 36.39 -12.28
C VAL A 195 4.56 36.19 -13.58
N ILE A 196 3.45 36.92 -13.77
CA ILE A 196 2.70 36.91 -15.03
C ILE A 196 3.65 37.21 -16.21
N GLY A 197 3.60 36.34 -17.22
CA GLY A 197 4.43 36.39 -18.41
C GLY A 197 5.76 35.64 -18.31
N ASP A 198 6.14 35.14 -17.12
CA ASP A 198 7.29 34.25 -17.01
C ASP A 198 6.98 32.84 -17.56
N PRO A 199 7.99 32.12 -18.07
CA PRO A 199 7.86 30.71 -18.40
C PRO A 199 7.86 29.84 -17.12
N LEU A 200 7.04 28.78 -17.14
CA LEU A 200 6.95 27.78 -16.08
C LEU A 200 7.55 26.45 -16.56
N PRO A 201 8.83 26.16 -16.25
CA PRO A 201 9.43 24.87 -16.57
C PRO A 201 8.95 23.83 -15.56
N LEU A 202 8.28 22.78 -16.03
CA LEU A 202 7.90 21.63 -15.20
C LEU A 202 8.72 20.41 -15.60
N SER A 203 9.14 19.65 -14.60
CA SER A 203 9.86 18.39 -14.74
C SER A 203 9.07 17.30 -14.02
N PHE A 204 8.73 16.24 -14.73
CA PHE A 204 7.91 15.13 -14.25
C PHE A 204 8.74 13.85 -14.20
N SER A 205 9.03 13.35 -13.00
CA SER A 205 9.63 12.03 -12.81
C SER A 205 8.52 10.97 -12.79
N VAL A 206 8.35 10.25 -13.90
CA VAL A 206 7.30 9.25 -14.10
C VAL A 206 7.78 7.87 -13.67
N ARG A 207 6.99 7.20 -12.81
CA ARG A 207 7.21 5.83 -12.34
C ARG A 207 5.96 4.99 -12.56
N TRP A 208 6.18 3.76 -13.01
CA TRP A 208 5.12 2.81 -13.31
C TRP A 208 5.11 1.66 -12.31
N PHE A 209 3.91 1.25 -11.91
CA PHE A 209 3.69 0.05 -11.12
C PHE A 209 2.83 -0.93 -11.93
N PRO A 210 3.26 -2.20 -12.04
CA PRO A 210 2.53 -3.23 -12.80
C PRO A 210 1.32 -3.80 -12.03
N THR A 211 1.06 -3.30 -10.82
CA THR A 211 -0.08 -3.69 -10.00
C THR A 211 -0.68 -2.47 -9.32
N PRO A 212 -2.00 -2.41 -9.09
CA PRO A 212 -2.65 -1.35 -8.31
C PRO A 212 -2.22 -1.39 -6.83
N HIS A 213 -1.69 -2.52 -6.38
CA HIS A 213 -1.09 -2.63 -5.06
C HIS A 213 0.28 -1.97 -5.07
N LEU A 214 0.51 -1.07 -4.11
CA LEU A 214 1.85 -0.59 -3.80
C LEU A 214 2.75 -1.80 -3.49
N PRO A 215 4.00 -1.80 -3.99
CA PRO A 215 4.91 -2.90 -3.76
C PRO A 215 5.01 -3.18 -2.27
N LYS A 216 4.64 -4.40 -1.90
CA LYS A 216 5.12 -5.08 -0.69
C LYS A 216 6.59 -5.48 -0.99
N THR A 217 7.38 -6.15 -0.18
CA THR A 217 8.71 -6.71 -0.56
C THR A 217 9.84 -5.82 -1.12
N GLU A 218 9.62 -4.54 -1.44
CA GLU A 218 10.62 -3.47 -1.50
C GLU A 218 10.29 -2.23 -0.61
N GLY A 219 9.17 -2.05 0.15
CA GLY A 219 7.88 -2.74 0.27
C GLY A 219 7.57 -3.41 1.64
N ARG A 220 8.27 -2.97 2.68
CA ARG A 220 7.69 -2.68 4.00
C ARG A 220 6.71 -1.51 4.01
N VAL A 221 5.42 -1.66 3.70
CA VAL A 221 4.43 -0.72 4.30
C VAL A 221 4.24 -1.14 5.76
N GLU A 222 5.28 -0.91 6.58
CA GLU A 222 5.11 -0.94 8.03
C GLU A 222 4.44 0.39 8.40
N TRP A 223 3.16 0.31 8.75
CA TRP A 223 2.58 1.30 9.65
C TRP A 223 3.49 1.36 10.90
N GLN A 224 4.40 2.33 10.97
CA GLN A 224 5.13 2.67 12.20
C GLN A 224 4.26 3.50 13.17
N GLY A 225 2.95 3.57 12.93
CA GLY A 225 2.00 4.08 13.91
C GLY A 225 1.61 2.98 14.89
N LEU A 226 2.37 2.90 15.99
CA LEU A 226 1.94 2.36 17.29
C LEU A 226 1.59 0.85 17.35
N GLY A 227 2.59 -0.03 17.46
CA GLY A 227 2.37 -1.41 17.95
C GLY A 227 3.46 -2.41 17.60
N GLY A 228 4.42 -2.62 18.50
CA GLY A 228 5.65 -3.36 18.27
C GLY A 228 5.50 -4.82 17.82
N HIS A 229 6.45 -5.23 16.98
CA HIS A 229 6.58 -6.56 16.43
C HIS A 229 6.65 -7.64 17.52
N ILE A 230 5.73 -8.61 17.44
CA ILE A 230 5.95 -9.94 18.01
C ILE A 230 7.05 -10.59 17.17
N TYR A 231 8.31 -10.39 17.56
CA TYR A 231 9.42 -11.15 16.97
C TYR A 231 9.32 -12.61 17.41
N ALA A 232 9.80 -13.53 16.55
CA ALA A 232 9.93 -14.94 16.92
C ALA A 232 10.77 -15.10 18.21
N SER A 233 11.73 -14.21 18.45
CA SER A 233 12.46 -14.11 19.70
C SER A 233 11.58 -13.71 20.88
N THR A 234 10.65 -12.75 20.72
CA THR A 234 9.69 -12.36 21.77
C THR A 234 8.76 -13.52 22.15
N VAL A 235 8.27 -14.29 21.17
CA VAL A 235 7.46 -15.51 21.42
C VAL A 235 8.30 -16.60 22.10
N PHE A 236 9.55 -16.76 21.68
CA PHE A 236 10.46 -17.71 22.28
C PHE A 236 10.76 -17.36 23.74
N TYR A 237 11.10 -16.09 24.03
CA TYR A 237 11.37 -15.64 25.39
C TYR A 237 10.13 -15.73 26.27
N SER A 238 8.93 -15.43 25.77
CA SER A 238 7.70 -15.55 26.55
C SER A 238 7.36 -17.01 26.87
N LEU A 239 7.51 -17.93 25.92
CA LEU A 239 7.33 -19.38 26.16
C LEU A 239 8.35 -19.94 27.13
N VAL A 240 9.63 -19.61 26.97
CA VAL A 240 10.69 -20.06 27.89
C VAL A 240 10.46 -19.53 29.29
N SER A 241 10.07 -18.26 29.43
CA SER A 241 9.76 -17.65 30.73
C SER A 241 8.55 -18.31 31.40
N PHE A 242 7.50 -18.62 30.64
CA PHE A 242 6.31 -19.30 31.13
C PHE A 242 6.62 -20.73 31.61
N LEU A 243 7.40 -21.48 30.82
CA LEU A 243 7.80 -22.85 31.19
C LEU A 243 8.73 -22.85 32.41
N ALA A 244 9.71 -21.95 32.46
CA ALA A 244 10.59 -21.80 33.61
C ALA A 244 9.80 -21.46 34.89
N GLY A 245 8.85 -20.53 34.79
CA GLY A 245 7.95 -20.17 35.90
C GLY A 245 7.09 -21.35 36.36
N SER A 246 6.53 -22.12 35.42
CA SER A 246 5.70 -23.29 35.70
C SER A 246 6.50 -24.40 36.41
N VAL A 247 7.73 -24.66 35.97
CA VAL A 247 8.61 -25.65 36.60
C VAL A 247 9.02 -25.21 38.00
N ALA A 248 9.41 -23.94 38.18
CA ALA A 248 9.78 -23.41 39.49
C ALA A 248 8.60 -23.47 40.47
N ALA A 249 7.40 -23.10 40.03
CA ALA A 249 6.19 -23.20 40.83
C ALA A 249 5.82 -24.67 41.15
N GLY A 250 5.96 -25.59 40.19
CA GLY A 250 5.74 -27.02 40.39
C GLY A 250 6.71 -27.62 41.42
N LEU A 251 7.99 -27.33 41.29
CA LEU A 251 9.01 -27.78 42.25
C LEU A 251 8.80 -27.19 43.65
N TYR A 252 8.39 -25.92 43.75
CA TYR A 252 8.11 -25.31 45.04
C TYR A 252 6.85 -25.89 45.71
N THR A 253 5.78 -26.07 44.94
CA THR A 253 4.53 -26.61 45.47
C THR A 253 4.65 -28.07 45.86
N LEU A 254 5.27 -28.92 45.03
CA LEU A 254 5.47 -30.34 45.35
C LEU A 254 6.62 -30.59 46.32
N GLY A 255 7.69 -29.79 46.25
CA GLY A 255 8.90 -30.01 47.06
C GLY A 255 8.89 -29.32 48.43
N VAL A 256 8.16 -28.21 48.59
CA VAL A 256 8.14 -27.45 49.85
C VAL A 256 6.75 -27.39 50.45
N VAL A 257 5.74 -27.00 49.68
CA VAL A 257 4.39 -26.76 50.22
C VAL A 257 3.68 -28.06 50.55
N LEU A 258 3.64 -29.02 49.61
CA LEU A 258 2.96 -30.30 49.77
C LEU A 258 3.52 -31.12 50.95
N PRO A 259 4.84 -31.35 51.11
CA PRO A 259 5.36 -32.09 52.25
C PRO A 259 5.13 -31.37 53.58
N ARG A 260 5.23 -30.02 53.63
CA ARG A 260 4.88 -29.25 54.84
C ARG A 260 3.40 -29.33 55.19
N ARG A 261 2.51 -29.44 54.18
CA ARG A 261 1.06 -29.62 54.37
C ARG A 261 0.70 -31.06 54.75
N LEU A 262 1.50 -32.03 54.31
CA LEU A 262 1.35 -33.46 54.61
C LEU A 262 2.04 -33.87 55.92
N GLN A 263 2.96 -33.06 56.45
CA GLN A 263 3.50 -33.20 57.81
C GLN A 263 2.36 -32.98 58.82
N GLY A 264 1.76 -34.10 59.23
CA GLY A 264 0.63 -34.15 60.18
C GLY A 264 -0.69 -34.69 59.60
N ARG A 265 -0.75 -35.07 58.32
CA ARG A 265 -1.91 -35.76 57.73
C ARG A 265 -1.46 -37.05 57.04
N ALA A 266 -1.84 -38.20 57.59
CA ALA A 266 -1.63 -39.49 56.93
C ALA A 266 -2.36 -39.49 55.58
N MET A 267 -1.62 -39.72 54.50
CA MET A 267 -2.21 -39.89 53.16
C MET A 267 -3.15 -41.10 53.23
N GLY A 268 -4.45 -40.85 53.20
CA GLY A 268 -5.48 -41.87 53.07
C GLY A 268 -5.14 -42.77 51.87
N GLY A 269 -5.15 -44.08 52.14
CA GLY A 269 -4.48 -45.09 51.32
C GLY A 269 -4.90 -45.11 49.85
N ALA A 270 -3.90 -45.05 48.97
CA ALA A 270 -3.98 -45.51 47.59
C ALA A 270 -2.57 -45.74 47.01
N THR A 271 -1.78 -46.63 47.62
CA THR A 271 -0.69 -47.33 46.93
C THR A 271 -0.74 -48.81 47.31
N PRO A 272 -0.88 -49.75 46.35
CA PRO A 272 -1.01 -51.16 46.65
C PRO A 272 0.39 -51.80 46.67
N LEU A 273 1.14 -51.56 47.74
CA LEU A 273 2.31 -52.33 48.16
C LEU A 273 2.66 -51.82 49.56
N GLY A 274 1.93 -52.35 50.54
CA GLY A 274 1.91 -51.86 51.91
C GLY A 274 3.13 -52.20 52.74
N HIS A 275 3.21 -51.52 53.89
CA HIS A 275 3.72 -51.92 55.21
C HIS A 275 3.26 -50.78 56.13
N GLY A 276 2.27 -50.89 57.02
CA GLY A 276 2.08 -51.91 58.05
C GLY A 276 2.00 -51.17 59.40
N LEU A 277 0.89 -50.49 59.67
CA LEU A 277 0.58 -49.95 61.00
C LEU A 277 0.09 -51.15 61.84
N HIS A 278 0.72 -51.37 62.99
CA HIS A 278 0.62 -52.54 63.89
C HIS A 278 1.46 -53.77 63.53
N SER A 279 2.76 -53.75 63.84
CA SER A 279 3.44 -54.82 64.59
C SER A 279 4.90 -54.43 64.92
N PRO A 280 5.43 -54.77 66.11
CA PRO A 280 6.77 -54.40 66.55
C PRO A 280 7.77 -55.49 66.14
N ALA A 281 8.13 -55.55 64.87
CA ALA A 281 9.26 -56.36 64.43
C ALA A 281 9.67 -55.94 63.01
N LEU A 282 10.99 -55.90 62.80
CA LEU A 282 11.67 -55.73 61.51
C LEU A 282 11.78 -54.29 61.00
N GLY A 283 12.87 -53.67 61.43
CA GLY A 283 13.56 -52.71 60.59
C GLY A 283 14.15 -53.38 59.35
N ASN A 284 14.31 -52.57 58.29
CA ASN A 284 15.40 -52.53 57.31
C ASN A 284 14.99 -51.45 56.29
N GLY A 285 15.59 -50.27 56.19
CA GLY A 285 17.01 -49.97 56.34
C GLY A 285 17.64 -49.85 54.95
N TRP A 286 17.47 -48.71 54.28
CA TRP A 286 18.38 -48.23 53.24
C TRP A 286 18.95 -46.89 53.70
N GLY A 287 19.74 -46.96 54.78
CA GLY A 287 20.57 -45.87 55.27
C GLY A 287 22.03 -46.32 55.18
N TYR A 288 22.85 -45.54 54.49
CA TYR A 288 24.29 -45.69 54.45
C TYR A 288 24.87 -45.83 55.87
N ALA A 289 25.38 -47.00 56.22
CA ALA A 289 26.08 -47.22 57.49
C ALA A 289 27.58 -46.96 57.33
N LYS A 290 28.11 -46.01 58.11
CA LYS A 290 29.55 -45.81 58.30
C LYS A 290 30.14 -47.00 59.06
N SER A 291 31.15 -47.63 58.47
CA SER A 291 32.00 -48.62 59.13
C SER A 291 32.73 -48.01 60.32
N LYS A 292 32.59 -48.63 61.50
CA LYS A 292 33.58 -48.54 62.58
C LYS A 292 33.96 -49.94 63.06
N SER A 293 35.27 -50.11 63.15
CA SER A 293 36.06 -51.31 63.39
C SER A 293 36.13 -51.73 64.86
N LYS A 294 36.45 -53.02 65.06
CA LYS A 294 37.06 -53.69 66.24
C LYS A 294 36.13 -53.94 67.44
N ARG A 295 36.24 -55.05 68.18
CA ARG A 295 37.38 -55.94 68.46
C ARG A 295 36.90 -57.33 68.89
N MET A 296 37.69 -58.35 68.55
CA MET A 296 37.61 -59.72 69.05
C MET A 296 37.98 -59.76 70.54
N ASP A 297 37.31 -60.63 71.29
CA ASP A 297 37.91 -61.60 72.21
C ASP A 297 37.18 -62.94 72.00
#